data_AF-X1J4U7-F1
#
_entry.id   AF-X1J4U7-F1
#
_cell.length_a   1.000
_cell.length_b   1.000
_cell.length_c   1.000
_cell.angle_alpha   90.00
_cell.angle_beta   90.00
_cell.angle_gamma   90.00
#
_symmetry.space_group_name_H-M   'P 1'
#
loop_
_entity.id
_entity.type
_entity.pdbx_description
1 polymer ?
#
loop_
_entity_poly.entity_id
_entity_poly.type
_entity_poly.pdbx_seq_one_letter_code
_entity_poly.pdbx_strand_id
1 'polypeptide(L)' 'HDIVSLAKKAASFSPELRSVGWDIAISKNGPVLMEGNDNWDMVIAQVLSGGYLTEERREILKEYGIEFPR' A
#
# COMPACT_ATOMS: atom_id res chain seq x y z
N HIS A 1 -1.81 9.61 15.72
CA HIS A 1 -2.27 8.75 14.60
C HIS A 1 -1.15 8.67 13.60
N ASP A 2 -0.62 7.48 13.34
CA ASP A 2 0.37 7.27 12.28
C ASP A 2 -0.33 7.11 10.91
N ILE A 3 0.48 7.19 9.85
CA ILE A 3 0.04 7.14 8.44
C ILE A 3 -0.66 5.82 8.11
N VAL A 4 -0.12 4.69 8.59
CA VAL A 4 -0.66 3.34 8.34
C VAL A 4 -2.02 3.17 9.00
N SER A 5 -2.18 3.67 10.23
CA SER A 5 -3.46 3.66 10.93
C SER A 5 -4.54 4.48 10.20
N LEU A 6 -4.18 5.64 9.63
CA LEU A 6 -5.09 6.45 8.82
C LEU A 6 -5.49 5.71 7.54
N ALA A 7 -4.53 5.13 6.82
CA ALA A 7 -4.78 4.37 5.59
C ALA A 7 -5.69 3.14 5.84
N LYS A 8 -5.45 2.38 6.92
CA LYS A 8 -6.29 1.25 7.31
C LYS A 8 -7.72 1.67 7.64
N LYS A 9 -7.88 2.80 8.35
CA LYS A 9 -9.21 3.36 8.64
C LYS A 9 -9.92 3.75 7.34
N ALA A 10 -9.25 4.43 6.42
CA ALA A 10 -9.82 4.81 5.12
C ALA A 10 -10.24 3.58 4.30
N ALA A 11 -9.37 2.57 4.19
CA ALA A 11 -9.65 1.33 3.48
C ALA A 11 -10.89 0.58 4.01
N SER A 12 -11.18 0.70 5.31
CA SER A 12 -12.35 0.04 5.92
C SER A 12 -13.71 0.55 5.41
N PHE A 13 -13.77 1.72 4.78
CA PHE A 13 -15.01 2.27 4.22
C PHE A 13 -15.38 1.73 2.83
N SER A 14 -14.44 1.11 2.11
CA SER A 14 -14.63 0.55 0.77
C SER A 14 -14.04 -0.86 0.68
N PRO A 15 -14.58 -1.85 1.42
CA PRO A 15 -14.02 -3.21 1.51
C PRO A 15 -13.98 -3.97 0.17
N GLU A 16 -14.76 -3.54 -0.81
CA GLU A 16 -14.74 -4.02 -2.19
C GLU A 16 -13.44 -3.67 -2.93
N LEU A 17 -12.78 -2.56 -2.55
CA LEU A 17 -11.47 -2.17 -3.06
C LEU A 17 -10.38 -2.92 -2.28
N ARG A 18 -9.98 -4.09 -2.80
CA ARG A 18 -9.03 -5.01 -2.15
C ARG A 18 -7.61 -4.44 -2.01
N SER A 19 -7.24 -3.46 -2.84
CA SER A 19 -5.99 -2.72 -2.77
C SER A 19 -6.19 -1.29 -3.24
N VAL A 20 -5.61 -0.34 -2.52
CA VAL A 20 -5.65 1.09 -2.85
C VAL A 20 -4.28 1.69 -2.57
N GLY A 21 -3.74 2.46 -3.51
CA GLY A 21 -2.58 3.32 -3.27
C GLY A 21 -3.03 4.65 -2.69
N TRP A 22 -2.53 5.00 -1.51
CA TRP A 22 -2.96 6.19 -0.78
C TRP A 22 -1.96 7.33 -0.89
N ASP A 23 -2.45 8.50 -1.29
CA ASP A 23 -1.71 9.74 -1.18
C ASP A 23 -2.05 10.42 0.15
N ILE A 24 -1.05 10.51 1.02
CA ILE A 24 -1.19 11.06 2.37
C ILE A 24 -0.19 12.20 2.54
N ALA A 25 -0.71 13.40 2.76
CA ALA A 25 0.10 14.56 3.06
C ALA A 25 0.54 14.57 4.53
N ILE A 26 1.83 14.79 4.78
CA ILE A 26 2.36 14.99 6.13
C ILE A 26 2.31 16.48 6.45
N SER A 27 1.41 16.89 7.33
CA SER A 27 1.25 18.28 7.74
C SER A 27 1.76 18.54 9.17
N LYS A 28 1.86 19.82 9.54
CA LYS A 28 2.20 20.22 10.93
C LYS A 28 1.21 19.69 11.98
N ASN A 29 -0.02 19.37 11.57
CA ASN A 29 -1.10 18.90 12.44
C ASN A 29 -1.29 17.38 12.37
N GLY A 30 -0.42 16.66 11.65
CA GLY A 30 -0.52 15.23 11.42
C GLY A 30 -0.86 14.87 9.97
N PRO A 31 -1.06 13.56 9.69
CA PRO A 31 -1.33 13.06 8.36
C PRO A 31 -2.72 13.46 7.88
N VAL A 32 -2.83 13.84 6.60
CA VAL A 32 -4.07 14.21 5.92
C VAL A 32 -4.23 13.29 4.71
N LEU A 33 -5.36 12.60 4.63
CA LEU A 33 -5.70 11.76 3.49
C LEU A 33 -6.10 12.67 2.32
N MET A 34 -5.43 12.52 1.18
CA MET A 34 -5.67 13.34 -0.01
C MET A 34 -6.47 12.58 -1.05
N GLU A 35 -6.00 11.39 -1.44
CA GLU A 35 -6.54 10.60 -2.53
C GLU A 35 -6.30 9.10 -2.31
N GLY A 36 -7.18 8.26 -2.87
CA GLY A 36 -7.02 6.82 -2.96
C GLY A 36 -7.17 6.35 -4.40
N ASN A 37 -6.16 5.63 -4.90
CA ASN A 37 -6.06 5.17 -6.28
C ASN A 37 -6.27 3.65 -6.35
N ASP A 38 -7.28 3.20 -7.10
CA ASP A 38 -7.55 1.76 -7.31
C ASP A 38 -6.54 1.11 -8.27
N ASN A 39 -6.07 1.87 -9.26
CA ASN A 39 -4.93 1.52 -10.12
C ASN A 39 -3.71 2.39 -9.78
N TRP A 40 -2.97 2.00 -8.75
CA TRP A 40 -1.87 2.80 -8.18
C TRP A 40 -0.50 2.56 -8.85
N ASP A 41 -0.50 2.40 -10.17
CA ASP A 41 0.70 2.40 -11.04
C ASP A 41 1.84 1.44 -10.65
N MET A 42 1.47 0.26 -10.18
CA MET A 42 2.39 -0.81 -9.81
C MET A 42 3.38 -1.25 -10.89
N VAL A 43 3.05 -0.98 -12.15
CA VAL A 43 3.90 -1.24 -13.31
C VAL A 43 5.26 -0.55 -13.15
N ILE A 44 5.30 0.69 -12.64
CA ILE A 44 6.56 1.42 -12.48
C ILE A 44 7.45 0.74 -11.45
N ALA A 45 6.87 0.36 -10.30
CA ALA A 45 7.59 -0.37 -9.26
C ALA A 45 8.12 -1.72 -9.77
N GLN A 46 7.32 -2.44 -10.56
CA GLN A 46 7.72 -3.71 -11.18
C GLN A 46 8.87 -3.54 -12.18
N VAL A 47 8.78 -2.58 -13.09
CA VAL A 47 9.78 -2.40 -14.16
C VAL A 47 11.10 -1.89 -13.59
N LEU A 48 11.07 -0.94 -12.66
CA LEU A 48 12.28 -0.28 -12.16
C LEU A 48 12.97 -1.02 -11.00
N SER A 49 12.25 -1.89 -10.27
CA SER A 49 12.79 -2.57 -9.08
C SER A 49 13.20 -4.04 -9.30
N GLY A 50 13.31 -4.50 -10.56
CA GLY A 50 13.60 -5.91 -10.85
C GLY A 50 12.43 -6.86 -10.59
N GLY A 51 11.20 -6.35 -10.73
CA GLY A 51 9.97 -7.04 -10.34
C GLY A 51 9.45 -6.63 -8.96
N TYR A 52 8.17 -6.90 -8.70
CA TYR A 52 7.56 -6.61 -7.39
C TYR A 52 7.87 -7.70 -6.34
N LEU A 53 7.97 -8.96 -6.74
CA LEU A 53 8.17 -10.08 -5.82
C LEU A 53 9.66 -10.35 -5.57
N THR A 54 10.40 -9.32 -5.16
CA THR A 54 11.79 -9.46 -4.66
C THR A 54 11.79 -10.28 -3.36
N GLU A 55 12.94 -10.86 -3.00
CA GLU A 55 13.02 -11.68 -1.77
C GLU A 55 12.62 -10.88 -0.52
N GLU A 56 13.08 -9.64 -0.41
CA GLU A 56 12.70 -8.71 0.67
C GLU A 56 11.17 -8.49 0.73
N ARG A 57 10.53 -8.22 -0.40
CA ARG A 57 9.08 -7.98 -0.44
C ARG A 57 8.28 -9.25 -0.18
N ARG A 58 8.80 -10.43 -0.56
CA ARG A 58 8.19 -11.72 -0.23
C ARG A 58 8.19 -11.94 1.29
N GLU A 59 9.27 -11.63 1.98
CA GLU A 59 9.33 -11.72 3.45
C GLU A 59 8.34 -10.74 4.11
N ILE A 60 8.26 -9.50 3.62
CA ILE A 60 7.27 -8.53 4.12
C ILE A 60 5.85 -9.06 3.92
N LEU A 61 5.50 -9.56 2.73
CA LEU A 61 4.15 -10.06 2.44
C LEU A 61 3.78 -11.28 3.29
N LYS A 62 4.76 -12.11 3.64
CA LYS A 62 4.58 -13.26 4.52
C LYS A 62 4.18 -12.86 5.94
N GLU A 63 4.67 -11.72 6.46
CA GLU A 63 4.21 -11.17 7.76
C GLU A 63 2.70 -10.86 7.77
N TYR A 64 2.11 -10.63 6.58
CA TYR A 64 0.67 -10.41 6.39
C TYR A 64 -0.08 -11.67 5.95
N GLY A 65 0.56 -12.84 5.97
CA GLY A 65 -0.03 -14.12 5.57
C GLY A 65 -0.24 -14.28 4.06
N ILE A 66 0.48 -13.50 3.24
CA ILE A 66 0.41 -13.55 1.79
C ILE A 66 1.69 -14.21 1.26
N GLU A 67 1.57 -15.44 0.77
CA GLU A 67 2.69 -16.21 0.21
C GLU A 67 2.47 -16.48 -1.29
N PHE A 68 3.57 -16.43 -2.06
CA PHE A 68 3.58 -16.72 -3.49
C PHE A 68 4.53 -17.88 -3.80
N PRO A 69 4.21 -18.74 -4.77
CA PRO A 69 5.12 -19.78 -5.25
C PRO A 69 6.48 -19.21 -5.73
N ARG A 70 7.49 -20.08 -5.75
CA ARG A 70 8.78 -19.81 -6.39
C ARG A 70 8.80 -20.36 -7.80
#